data_AF-A0A2D0N4L5-F1
#
_entry.id   AF-A0A2D0N4L5-F1
#
_cell.length_a   1.000
_cell.length_b   1.000
_cell.length_c   1.000
_cell.angle_alpha   90.00
_cell.angle_beta   90.00
_cell.angle_gamma   90.00
#
_symmetry.space_group_name_H-M   'P 1'
#
loop_
_entity.id
_entity.type
_entity.pdbx_description
1 polymer ?
#
loop_
_entity_poly.entity_id
_entity_poly.type
_entity_poly.pdbx_seq_one_letter_code
_entity_poly.pdbx_strand_id
1 'polypeptide(L)'
;MPLGDRYFNHSTMNRPEIAAAVQQIIMDHFKVSSKKFSWNDPLEMLNSDFRILGHLVYLEKLLAQHFGKPIHLIENIGAAHCTASDIVDIIVD
;
A
#
# COMPACT_ATOMS: atom_id res chain seq x y z
N MET A 1 -35.82 -11.78 -2.05
CA MET A 1 -34.61 -11.08 -2.54
C MET A 1 -35.06 -9.74 -3.09
N PRO A 2 -34.43 -8.65 -2.66
CA PRO A 2 -33.74 -7.82 -3.64
C PRO A 2 -32.30 -7.51 -3.19
N LEU A 3 -31.42 -7.49 -4.19
CA LEU A 3 -30.03 -7.08 -4.12
C LEU A 3 -30.00 -5.59 -3.82
N GLY A 4 -29.60 -5.23 -2.60
CA GLY A 4 -29.22 -3.86 -2.28
C GLY A 4 -27.88 -3.59 -2.95
N ASP A 5 -27.93 -2.85 -4.06
CA ASP A 5 -26.81 -2.13 -4.65
C ASP A 5 -25.91 -1.59 -3.54
N ARG A 6 -24.77 -2.27 -3.37
CA ARG A 6 -23.66 -1.76 -2.58
C ARG A 6 -23.16 -0.55 -3.35
N TYR A 7 -23.53 0.62 -2.86
CA TYR A 7 -22.91 1.90 -3.18
C TYR A 7 -21.38 1.71 -3.14
N PHE A 8 -20.79 1.44 -4.30
CA PHE A 8 -19.39 1.74 -4.55
C PHE A 8 -19.32 3.26 -4.55
N ASN A 9 -19.14 3.84 -3.37
CA ASN A 9 -18.71 5.22 -3.26
C ASN A 9 -17.35 5.30 -3.97
N HIS A 10 -17.34 5.86 -5.18
CA HIS A 10 -16.18 6.58 -5.69
C HIS A 10 -16.00 7.83 -4.83
N SER A 11 -15.66 7.65 -3.56
CA SER A 11 -14.99 8.70 -2.82
C SER A 11 -13.63 8.82 -3.47
N THR A 12 -13.35 9.95 -4.11
CA THR A 12 -11.97 10.38 -4.34
C THR A 12 -11.29 10.40 -2.98
N MET A 13 -10.61 9.31 -2.61
CA MET A 13 -9.89 9.23 -1.35
C MET A 13 -8.82 10.31 -1.37
N ASN A 14 -8.81 11.13 -0.34
CA ASN A 14 -7.80 12.16 -0.21
C ASN A 14 -6.48 11.52 0.25
N ARG A 15 -5.33 12.14 -0.07
CA ARG A 15 -3.99 11.67 0.33
C ARG A 15 -3.88 11.17 1.79
N PRO A 16 -4.51 11.81 2.80
CA PRO A 16 -4.48 11.32 4.18
C PRO A 16 -5.17 9.96 4.39
N GLU A 17 -6.25 9.69 3.66
CA GLU A 17 -6.99 8.42 3.74
C GLU A 17 -6.19 7.30 3.07
N ILE A 18 -5.57 7.60 1.92
CA ILE A 18 -4.65 6.67 1.24
C ILE A 18 -3.46 6.35 2.14
N ALA A 19 -2.85 7.35 2.76
CA ALA A 19 -1.75 7.15 3.71
C ALA A 19 -2.16 6.27 4.89
N ALA A 20 -3.32 6.54 5.51
CA ALA A 20 -3.83 5.71 6.60
C ALA A 20 -4.03 4.24 6.16
N ALA A 21 -4.61 4.02 4.97
CA ALA A 21 -4.81 2.69 4.42
C ALA A 21 -3.49 1.96 4.11
N VAL A 22 -2.54 2.63 3.44
CA VAL A 22 -1.21 2.09 3.14
C VAL A 22 -0.48 1.70 4.42
N GLN A 23 -0.49 2.58 5.43
CA GLN A 23 0.13 2.30 6.72
C GLN A 23 -0.47 1.05 7.39
N GLN A 24 -1.81 0.96 7.44
CA GLN A 24 -2.50 -0.21 8.01
C GLN A 24 -2.15 -1.49 7.26
N ILE A 25 -2.19 -1.48 5.92
CA ILE A 25 -1.85 -2.65 5.09
C ILE A 25 -0.43 -3.13 5.37
N ILE A 26 0.53 -2.21 5.43
CA ILE A 26 1.93 -2.55 5.73
C ILE A 26 2.06 -3.13 7.14
N MET A 27 1.45 -2.50 8.14
CA MET A 27 1.55 -2.96 9.52
C MET A 27 0.90 -4.33 9.74
N ASP A 28 -0.30 -4.54 9.21
CA ASP A 28 -1.09 -5.75 9.42
C ASP A 28 -0.51 -6.95 8.68
N HIS A 29 -0.12 -6.76 7.41
CA HIS A 29 0.34 -7.88 6.57
C HIS A 29 1.83 -8.17 6.69
N PHE A 30 2.65 -7.17 7.04
CA PHE A 30 4.11 -7.33 7.16
C PHE A 30 4.60 -7.25 8.60
N LYS A 31 3.70 -7.31 9.59
CA LYS A 31 4.01 -7.32 11.03
C LYS A 31 4.91 -6.16 11.46
N VAL A 32 4.80 -5.02 10.80
CA VAL A 32 5.56 -3.81 11.13
C VAL A 32 4.90 -3.15 12.34
N SER A 33 5.67 -2.96 13.42
CA SER A 33 5.17 -2.24 14.60
C SER A 33 5.00 -0.76 14.28
N SER A 34 3.95 -0.13 14.82
CA SER A 34 3.78 1.33 14.74
C SER A 34 4.98 2.13 15.22
N LYS A 35 5.77 1.59 16.16
CA LYS A 35 7.00 2.22 16.68
C LYS A 35 8.18 2.16 15.71
N LYS A 36 8.14 1.22 14.76
CA LYS A 36 9.18 1.01 13.74
C LYS A 36 8.77 1.52 12.37
N PHE A 37 7.47 1.79 12.19
CA PHE A 37 6.96 2.32 10.95
C PHE A 37 7.53 3.72 10.71
N SER A 38 8.03 3.95 9.51
CA SER A 38 8.59 5.21 9.06
C SER A 38 8.20 5.44 7.62
N TRP A 39 7.78 6.67 7.33
CA TRP A 39 7.35 7.08 6.00
C TRP A 39 8.52 7.27 5.04
N ASN A 40 9.70 7.61 5.57
CA ASN A 40 10.88 8.02 4.79
C ASN A 40 11.94 6.93 4.70
N ASP A 41 11.81 5.85 5.48
CA ASP A 41 12.76 4.75 5.42
C ASP A 41 12.41 3.80 4.26
N PRO A 42 13.41 3.19 3.63
CA PRO A 42 13.17 2.14 2.65
C PRO A 42 12.30 1.03 3.22
N LEU A 43 11.41 0.46 2.40
CA LEU A 43 10.54 -0.65 2.80
C LEU A 43 11.36 -1.81 3.39
N GLU A 44 12.54 -2.10 2.84
CA GLU A 44 13.43 -3.13 3.37
C GLU A 44 13.91 -2.89 4.82
N MET A 45 13.93 -1.64 5.29
CA MET A 45 14.24 -1.29 6.68
C MET A 45 13.04 -1.47 7.60
N LEU A 46 11.82 -1.37 7.08
CA LEU A 46 10.59 -1.66 7.82
C LEU A 46 10.43 -3.16 8.05
N ASN A 47 10.69 -3.95 7.01
CA ASN A 47 10.76 -5.40 7.08
C ASN A 47 11.67 -5.95 5.96
N SER A 48 12.60 -6.84 6.31
CA SER A 48 13.49 -7.50 5.35
C SER A 48 12.77 -8.29 4.24
N ASP A 49 11.53 -8.71 4.47
CA ASP A 49 10.70 -9.41 3.48
C ASP A 49 10.47 -8.56 2.22
N PHE A 50 10.48 -7.24 2.34
CA PHE A 50 10.34 -6.33 1.19
C PHE A 50 11.52 -6.38 0.21
N ARG A 51 12.65 -7.03 0.58
CA ARG A 51 13.74 -7.34 -0.35
C ARG A 51 13.36 -8.39 -1.39
N ILE A 52 12.35 -9.19 -1.09
CA ILE A 52 11.92 -10.29 -1.93
C ILE A 52 10.82 -9.78 -2.85
N LEU A 53 11.03 -9.88 -4.18
CA LEU A 53 10.07 -9.43 -5.18
C LEU A 53 8.66 -9.99 -4.96
N GLY A 54 8.55 -11.26 -4.55
CA GLY A 54 7.26 -11.89 -4.25
C GLY A 54 6.44 -11.17 -3.17
N HIS A 55 7.10 -10.56 -2.19
CA HIS A 55 6.43 -9.77 -1.15
C HIS A 55 6.00 -8.38 -1.66
N LEU A 56 6.72 -7.80 -2.61
CA LEU A 56 6.30 -6.57 -3.29
C LEU A 56 5.10 -6.81 -4.21
N VAL A 57 5.10 -7.93 -4.95
CA VAL A 57 3.93 -8.38 -5.74
C VAL A 57 2.72 -8.59 -4.83
N TYR A 58 2.95 -9.14 -3.63
CA TYR A 58 1.89 -9.33 -2.66
C TYR A 58 1.33 -8.00 -2.14
N LEU A 59 2.21 -7.05 -1.79
CA LEU A 59 1.80 -5.70 -1.40
C LEU A 59 1.00 -5.00 -2.50
N GLU A 60 1.46 -5.07 -3.74
CA GLU A 60 0.79 -4.50 -4.91
C GLU A 60 -0.63 -5.03 -5.07
N LYS A 61 -0.81 -6.36 -4.96
CA LYS A 61 -2.13 -7.00 -5.00
C LYS A 61 -3.03 -6.57 -3.86
N LEU A 62 -2.49 -6.44 -2.64
CA LEU A 62 -3.26 -5.97 -1.48
C LEU A 62 -3.77 -4.55 -1.69
N LEU A 63 -2.90 -3.66 -2.16
CA LEU A 63 -3.27 -2.28 -2.45
C LEU A 63 -4.30 -2.23 -3.59
N ALA A 64 -4.06 -2.96 -4.68
CA ALA A 64 -4.97 -2.97 -5.82
C ALA A 64 -6.36 -3.49 -5.44
N GLN A 65 -6.43 -4.52 -4.60
CA GLN A 65 -7.68 -5.02 -4.04
C GLN A 65 -8.36 -4.00 -3.11
N HIS A 66 -7.58 -3.28 -2.30
CA HIS A 66 -8.11 -2.30 -1.35
C HIS A 66 -8.69 -1.07 -2.06
N PHE A 67 -7.97 -0.54 -3.07
CA PHE A 67 -8.35 0.68 -3.78
C PHE A 67 -9.23 0.42 -5.02
N GLY A 68 -9.41 -0.84 -5.43
CA GLY A 68 -10.21 -1.20 -6.59
C GLY A 68 -9.65 -0.72 -7.93
N LYS A 69 -8.36 -0.35 -7.97
CA LYS A 69 -7.64 0.07 -9.17
C LYS A 69 -6.32 -0.70 -9.31
N PRO A 70 -5.83 -0.95 -10.54
CA PRO A 70 -4.48 -1.49 -10.72
C PRO A 70 -3.46 -0.51 -10.16
N ILE A 71 -2.49 -1.01 -9.41
CA ILE A 71 -1.36 -0.26 -8.88
C ILE A 71 -0.11 -0.94 -9.41
N HIS A 72 0.77 -0.16 -10.02
CA HIS A 72 1.99 -0.65 -10.65
C HIS A 72 3.19 -0.31 -9.77
N LEU A 73 3.30 -0.98 -8.61
CA LEU A 73 4.38 -0.73 -7.69
C LEU A 73 5.72 -1.16 -8.29
N ILE A 74 5.80 -2.40 -8.77
CA ILE A 74 7.07 -3.02 -9.16
C ILE A 74 7.70 -2.32 -10.37
N GLU A 75 6.87 -1.81 -11.28
CA GLU A 75 7.33 -1.10 -12.46
C GLU A 75 7.92 0.29 -12.13
N ASN A 76 7.50 0.88 -11.00
CA ASN A 76 7.92 2.21 -10.56
C ASN A 76 8.94 2.16 -9.41
N ILE A 77 9.32 0.98 -8.92
CA ILE A 77 10.03 0.85 -7.66
C ILE A 77 11.22 -0.12 -7.71
N GLY A 78 12.40 0.39 -7.34
CA GLY A 78 13.45 -0.45 -6.74
C GLY A 78 13.25 -0.54 -5.22
N ALA A 79 13.00 -1.73 -4.68
CA ALA A 79 12.69 -1.91 -3.25
C ALA A 79 13.76 -1.41 -2.26
N ALA A 80 15.01 -1.25 -2.70
CA ALA A 80 16.09 -0.65 -1.90
C ALA A 80 15.92 0.86 -1.68
N HIS A 81 15.09 1.53 -2.50
CA HIS A 81 14.88 2.97 -2.44
C HIS A 81 13.42 3.36 -2.23
N CYS A 82 12.49 2.41 -2.37
CA CYS A 82 11.08 2.67 -2.12
C CYS A 82 10.80 2.96 -0.66
N THR A 83 10.05 4.01 -0.40
CA THR A 83 9.49 4.32 0.90
C THR A 83 7.98 4.10 0.91
N ALA A 84 7.38 4.10 2.10
CA ALA A 84 5.92 4.06 2.21
C ALA A 84 5.27 5.35 1.65
N SER A 85 6.00 6.47 1.65
CA SER A 85 5.53 7.72 1.01
C SER A 85 5.44 7.60 -0.50
N ASP A 86 6.43 6.97 -1.14
CA ASP A 86 6.41 6.78 -2.61
C ASP A 86 5.19 5.95 -3.04
N ILE A 87 4.82 4.94 -2.25
CA ILE A 87 3.59 4.15 -2.48
C ILE A 87 2.36 5.04 -2.50
N VAL A 88 2.24 5.96 -1.53
CA VAL A 88 1.11 6.88 -1.47
C VAL A 88 1.08 7.78 -2.70
N ASP A 89 2.23 8.29 -3.12
CA ASP A 89 2.33 9.17 -4.28
C ASP A 89 1.97 8.42 -5.58
N ILE A 90 2.36 7.15 -5.75
CA ILE A 90 1.94 6.27 -6.87
C ILE A 90 0.42 6.05 -6.89
N ILE A 91 -0.23 6.02 -5.72
CA ILE A 91 -1.68 5.80 -5.63
C ILE A 91 -2.46 7.10 -5.80
N VAL A 92 -1.88 8.24 -5.45
CA VAL A 92 -2.50 9.55 -5.64
C VAL A 92 -2.45 10.00 -7.10
N ASP A 93 -1.38 9.66 -7.82
CA ASP A 93 -1.27 9.83 -9.28
C ASP A 93 -2.33 9.00 -10.04
#